data_AF-A0A1E5P195-F1
#
_entry.id   AF-A0A1E5P195-F1
#
_cell.length_a   1.000
_cell.length_b   1.000
_cell.length_c   1.000
_cell.angle_alpha   90.00
_cell.angle_beta   90.00
_cell.angle_gamma   90.00
#
_symmetry.space_group_name_H-M   'P 1'
#
loop_
_entity.id
_entity.type
_entity.pdbx_description
1 polymer ?
#
loop_
_entity_poly.entity_id
_entity_poly.type
_entity_poly.pdbx_seq_one_letter_code
_entity_poly.pdbx_strand_id
1 'polypeptide(L)'
;MLGYLGGYAGEEGYDNPGAGGRYALLRLVLPDAWALPAALLGLVTVALGVTVPGAPEAPWKGALLTTGTAFLLLTPGYSWYALLLVALVALGGRWEWIGVALAGAVAYLAGGTAATSAYGVAAAGVVGVSWARARFPSAPHGRLYATGPGRAARR
;
A
#
# COMPACT_ATOMS: atom_id res chain seq x y z
N MET A 1 30.18 5.77 11.89
CA MET A 1 29.72 4.41 11.56
C MET A 1 28.99 4.34 10.21
N LEU A 2 29.70 4.54 9.09
CA LEU A 2 29.17 4.20 7.75
C LEU A 2 29.83 2.93 7.18
N GLY A 3 30.98 2.52 7.71
CA GLY A 3 31.78 1.41 7.15
C GLY A 3 31.16 0.03 7.26
N TYR A 4 30.31 -0.23 8.27
CA TYR A 4 29.64 -1.52 8.42
C TYR A 4 28.37 -1.64 7.55
N LEU A 5 27.81 -0.53 7.03
CA LEU A 5 26.63 -0.59 6.16
C LEU A 5 26.91 -1.31 4.85
N GLY A 6 28.10 -1.13 4.26
CA GLY A 6 28.50 -1.87 3.06
C GLY A 6 28.68 -3.36 3.33
N GLY A 7 29.30 -3.71 4.48
CA GLY A 7 29.43 -5.10 4.92
C GLY A 7 28.07 -5.76 5.14
N TYR A 8 27.18 -5.09 5.87
CA TYR A 8 25.79 -5.55 6.10
C TYR A 8 24.99 -5.65 4.79
N ALA A 9 25.18 -4.71 3.86
CA ALA A 9 24.53 -4.76 2.55
C ALA A 9 24.96 -6.00 1.76
N GLY A 10 26.25 -6.34 1.77
CA GLY A 10 26.78 -7.55 1.16
C GLY A 10 26.34 -8.83 1.89
N GLU A 11 26.38 -8.85 3.23
CA GLU A 11 25.93 -9.95 4.09
C GLU A 11 24.46 -10.29 3.85
N GLU A 12 23.61 -9.27 3.69
CA GLU A 12 22.17 -9.40 3.45
C GLU A 12 21.82 -9.50 1.95
N GLY A 13 22.84 -9.62 1.09
CA GLY A 13 22.68 -9.84 -0.35
C GLY A 13 22.00 -8.68 -1.11
N TYR A 14 22.09 -7.45 -0.61
CA TYR A 14 21.60 -6.26 -1.33
C TYR A 14 22.33 -6.04 -2.66
N ASP A 15 23.58 -6.49 -2.77
CA ASP A 15 24.40 -6.38 -3.98
C ASP A 15 23.91 -7.27 -5.12
N ASN A 16 23.13 -8.32 -4.79
CA ASN A 16 22.47 -9.17 -5.76
C ASN A 16 20.95 -9.04 -5.62
N PRO A 17 20.34 -7.99 -6.23
CA PRO A 17 18.90 -7.79 -6.17
C PRO A 17 18.12 -9.02 -6.65
N GLY A 18 18.72 -9.90 -7.48
CA GLY A 18 18.15 -11.17 -7.97
C GLY A 18 18.05 -12.31 -6.95
N ALA A 19 18.91 -12.35 -5.93
CA ALA A 19 19.03 -13.51 -5.04
C ALA A 19 17.98 -13.56 -3.91
N GLY A 20 17.34 -12.43 -3.57
CA GLY A 20 16.47 -12.31 -2.39
C GLY A 20 14.97 -12.16 -2.65
N GLY A 21 14.46 -12.42 -3.85
CA GLY A 21 13.03 -12.33 -4.16
C GLY A 21 12.43 -10.91 -4.16
N ARG A 22 13.27 -9.87 -4.14
CA ARG A 22 12.85 -8.45 -4.18
C ARG A 22 12.35 -8.05 -5.57
N TYR A 23 11.47 -7.04 -5.62
CA TYR A 23 10.86 -6.53 -6.84
C TYR A 23 10.06 -7.57 -7.64
N ALA A 24 9.49 -8.56 -6.95
CA ALA A 24 8.91 -9.73 -7.59
C ALA A 24 7.86 -9.36 -8.65
N LEU A 25 7.03 -8.34 -8.39
CA LEU A 25 6.03 -7.86 -9.34
C LEU A 25 6.62 -7.07 -10.51
N LEU A 26 7.59 -6.20 -10.24
CA LEU A 26 8.20 -5.36 -11.27
C LEU A 26 8.96 -6.21 -12.28
N ARG A 27 9.61 -7.28 -11.82
CA ARG A 27 10.39 -8.21 -12.64
C ARG A 27 9.56 -9.09 -13.57
N LEU A 28 8.25 -9.21 -13.33
CA LEU A 28 7.35 -9.87 -14.28
C LEU A 28 7.22 -9.07 -15.59
N VAL A 29 7.44 -7.76 -15.54
CA VAL A 29 7.10 -6.84 -16.63
C VAL A 29 8.32 -6.03 -17.10
N LEU A 30 9.31 -5.80 -16.23
CA LEU A 30 10.50 -5.02 -16.52
C LEU A 30 11.79 -5.86 -16.39
N PRO A 31 12.82 -5.53 -17.20
CA PRO A 31 14.17 -6.06 -17.01
C PRO A 31 14.74 -5.69 -15.64
N ASP A 32 15.65 -6.52 -15.11
CA ASP A 32 16.27 -6.33 -13.79
C ASP A 32 16.87 -4.94 -13.56
N ALA A 33 17.52 -4.38 -14.58
CA ALA A 33 18.14 -3.06 -14.52
C ALA A 33 17.12 -1.92 -14.26
N TRP A 34 15.85 -2.15 -14.59
CA TRP A 34 14.78 -1.16 -14.44
C TRP A 34 13.93 -1.34 -13.19
N ALA A 35 14.05 -2.47 -12.48
CA ALA A 35 13.25 -2.75 -11.29
C ALA A 35 13.43 -1.70 -10.19
N LEU A 36 14.69 -1.36 -9.87
CA LEU A 36 14.98 -0.33 -8.86
C LEU A 36 14.55 1.08 -9.30
N PRO A 37 14.92 1.58 -10.50
CA PRO A 37 14.42 2.87 -10.99
C PRO A 37 12.89 2.97 -10.99
N ALA A 38 12.19 1.93 -11.45
CA ALA A 38 10.73 1.91 -11.49
C ALA A 38 10.11 1.94 -10.08
N ALA A 39 10.68 1.18 -9.13
CA ALA A 39 10.25 1.21 -7.74
C ALA A 39 10.42 2.61 -7.12
N LEU A 40 11.57 3.25 -7.35
CA LEU A 40 11.83 4.61 -6.87
C LEU A 40 10.86 5.62 -7.49
N LEU A 41 10.65 5.56 -8.80
CA LEU A 41 9.69 6.43 -9.48
C LEU A 41 8.27 6.25 -8.95
N GLY A 42 7.83 5.01 -8.73
CA GLY A 42 6.52 4.72 -8.13
C GLY A 42 6.38 5.31 -6.74
N LEU A 43 7.40 5.12 -5.88
CA LEU A 43 7.41 5.67 -4.53
C LEU A 43 7.39 7.20 -4.51
N VAL A 44 8.20 7.85 -5.35
CA VAL A 44 8.21 9.31 -5.48
C VAL A 44 6.85 9.80 -5.97
N THR A 45 6.25 9.14 -6.95
CA THR A 45 4.92 9.51 -7.46
C THR A 45 3.86 9.44 -6.38
N VAL A 46 3.84 8.38 -5.58
CA VAL A 46 2.89 8.26 -4.46
C VAL A 46 3.19 9.29 -3.37
N ALA A 47 4.46 9.48 -3.00
CA ALA A 47 4.87 10.48 -2.01
C ALA A 47 4.42 11.89 -2.41
N LEU A 48 4.64 12.28 -3.67
CA LEU A 48 4.17 13.56 -4.20
C LEU A 48 2.64 13.61 -4.22
N GLY A 49 1.97 12.54 -4.64
CA GLY A 49 0.52 12.44 -4.67
C GLY A 49 -0.14 12.63 -3.29
N VAL A 50 0.46 12.09 -2.22
CA VAL A 50 -0.06 12.28 -0.85
C VAL A 50 0.28 13.65 -0.25
N THR A 51 1.28 14.36 -0.79
CA THR A 51 1.59 15.74 -0.37
C THR A 51 0.65 16.78 -0.97
N VAL A 52 -0.13 16.42 -1.99
CA VAL A 52 -1.21 17.28 -2.49
C VAL A 52 -2.26 17.42 -1.39
N PRO A 53 -2.54 18.64 -0.88
CA PRO A 53 -3.47 18.85 0.22
C PRO A 53 -4.84 18.24 -0.07
N GLY A 54 -5.15 17.13 0.59
CA GLY A 54 -6.42 16.43 0.49
C GLY A 54 -6.86 15.97 1.87
N ALA A 55 -8.02 16.47 2.33
CA ALA A 55 -8.68 16.14 3.59
C ALA A 55 -7.72 15.90 4.78
N PRO A 56 -7.25 16.96 5.47
CA PRO A 56 -6.36 16.84 6.64
C PRO A 56 -6.92 15.97 7.78
N GLU A 57 -8.20 15.60 7.69
CA GLU A 57 -8.95 14.84 8.67
C GLU A 57 -8.55 13.36 8.73
N ALA A 58 -7.72 12.85 7.80
CA ALA A 58 -7.34 11.44 7.75
C ALA A 58 -5.90 11.18 7.26
N PRO A 59 -4.86 11.63 8.00
CA PRO A 59 -3.45 11.47 7.61
C PRO A 59 -3.00 10.01 7.42
N TRP A 60 -3.61 9.08 8.17
CA TRP A 60 -3.35 7.63 8.04
C TRP A 60 -3.68 7.08 6.65
N LYS A 61 -4.56 7.73 5.89
CA LYS A 61 -4.89 7.33 4.52
C LYS A 61 -3.70 7.49 3.58
N GLY A 62 -2.97 8.60 3.69
CA GLY A 62 -1.76 8.84 2.92
C GLY A 62 -0.64 7.88 3.34
N ALA A 63 -0.44 7.71 4.65
CA ALA A 63 0.54 6.76 5.18
C ALA A 63 0.29 5.32 4.72
N LEU A 64 -0.97 4.86 4.72
CA LEU A 64 -1.35 3.54 4.21
C LEU A 64 -1.04 3.37 2.72
N LEU A 65 -1.35 4.38 1.89
CA LEU A 65 -1.06 4.34 0.46
C LEU A 65 0.44 4.27 0.20
N THR A 66 1.23 5.12 0.85
CA THR A 66 2.69 5.13 0.69
C THR A 66 3.31 3.82 1.15
N THR A 67 2.93 3.35 2.34
CA THR A 67 3.49 2.12 2.94
C THR A 67 3.07 0.88 2.16
N GLY A 68 1.78 0.77 1.82
CA GLY A 68 1.28 -0.36 1.05
C GLY A 68 1.88 -0.43 -0.36
N THR A 69 2.07 0.72 -1.01
CA THR A 69 2.75 0.76 -2.32
C THR A 69 4.21 0.35 -2.19
N ALA A 70 4.91 0.78 -1.13
CA ALA A 70 6.27 0.32 -0.86
C ALA A 70 6.35 -1.21 -0.73
N PHE A 71 5.37 -1.83 -0.07
CA PHE A 71 5.31 -3.29 0.04
C PHE A 71 5.11 -3.98 -1.31
N LEU A 72 4.21 -3.46 -2.15
CA LEU A 72 3.98 -4.00 -3.49
C LEU A 72 5.21 -3.87 -4.40
N LEU A 73 5.94 -2.76 -4.30
CA LEU A 73 7.09 -2.49 -5.16
C LEU A 73 8.35 -3.21 -4.70
N LEU A 74 8.63 -3.16 -3.40
CA LEU A 74 9.88 -3.69 -2.84
C LEU A 74 9.77 -5.17 -2.48
N THR A 75 8.55 -5.68 -2.28
CA THR A 75 8.24 -7.04 -1.85
C THR A 75 9.17 -7.50 -0.72
N PRO A 76 9.15 -6.81 0.44
CA PRO A 76 10.12 -7.06 1.50
C PRO A 76 10.07 -8.52 1.96
N GLY A 77 11.26 -9.10 2.17
CA GLY A 77 11.39 -10.51 2.57
C GLY A 77 10.98 -10.79 4.01
N TYR A 78 10.88 -9.76 4.85
CA TYR A 78 10.59 -9.87 6.27
C TYR A 78 9.13 -9.52 6.59
N SER A 79 8.39 -10.47 7.16
CA SER A 79 6.95 -10.35 7.44
C SER A 79 6.60 -9.35 8.54
N TRP A 80 7.46 -9.16 9.54
CA TRP A 80 7.23 -8.27 10.68
C TRP A 80 7.05 -6.78 10.29
N TYR A 81 7.61 -6.35 9.15
CA TYR A 81 7.34 -5.02 8.63
C TYR A 81 5.85 -4.81 8.30
N ALA A 82 5.11 -5.88 7.97
CA ALA A 82 3.70 -5.81 7.63
C ALA A 82 2.81 -5.42 8.82
N LEU A 83 3.30 -5.53 10.06
CA LEU A 83 2.55 -5.13 11.25
C LEU A 83 2.15 -3.64 11.22
N LEU A 84 3.03 -2.79 10.68
CA LEU A 84 2.72 -1.38 10.45
C LEU A 84 1.55 -1.23 9.47
N LEU A 85 1.55 -2.00 8.39
CA LEU A 85 0.48 -1.99 7.40
C LEU A 85 -0.85 -2.42 8.04
N VAL A 86 -0.85 -3.47 8.85
CA VAL A 86 -2.03 -3.93 9.59
C VAL A 86 -2.59 -2.84 10.50
N ALA A 87 -1.73 -2.14 11.25
CA ALA A 87 -2.15 -1.02 12.09
C ALA A 87 -2.76 0.14 11.27
N LEU A 88 -2.14 0.51 10.15
CA LEU A 88 -2.65 1.55 9.26
C LEU A 88 -3.98 1.17 8.61
N VAL A 89 -4.18 -0.11 8.28
CA VAL A 89 -5.46 -0.62 7.79
C VAL A 89 -6.54 -0.54 8.86
N ALA A 90 -6.23 -0.93 10.09
CA ALA A 90 -7.15 -0.83 11.22
C ALA A 90 -7.62 0.62 11.45
N LEU A 91 -6.71 1.60 11.33
CA LEU A 91 -7.03 3.02 11.41
C LEU A 91 -7.80 3.54 10.18
N GLY A 92 -7.47 3.04 8.99
CA GLY A 92 -8.02 3.51 7.73
C GLY A 92 -9.34 2.86 7.28
N GLY A 93 -9.72 1.73 7.87
CA GLY A 93 -10.90 0.94 7.48
C GLY A 93 -10.79 0.31 6.07
N ARG A 94 -9.58 0.29 5.50
CA ARG A 94 -9.32 -0.18 4.13
C ARG A 94 -8.78 -1.60 4.13
N TRP A 95 -9.68 -2.53 4.44
CA TRP A 95 -9.37 -3.95 4.63
C TRP A 95 -8.74 -4.61 3.38
N GLU A 96 -8.93 -4.05 2.19
CA GLU A 96 -8.32 -4.56 0.95
C GLU A 96 -6.78 -4.65 1.02
N TRP A 97 -6.15 -3.80 1.84
CA TRP A 97 -4.70 -3.79 2.05
C TRP A 97 -4.20 -4.89 3.01
N ILE A 98 -5.08 -5.57 3.75
CA ILE A 98 -4.69 -6.75 4.55
C ILE A 98 -4.09 -7.84 3.64
N GLY A 99 -4.58 -7.96 2.40
CA GLY A 99 -4.02 -8.87 1.41
C GLY A 99 -2.52 -8.63 1.16
N VAL A 100 -2.06 -7.37 1.20
CA VAL A 100 -0.65 -7.02 1.03
C VAL A 100 0.18 -7.45 2.24
N ALA A 101 -0.35 -7.32 3.46
CA ALA A 101 0.31 -7.84 4.67
C ALA A 101 0.44 -9.37 4.64
N LEU A 102 -0.62 -10.06 4.21
CA LEU A 102 -0.61 -11.52 4.04
C LEU A 102 0.38 -11.96 2.97
N ALA A 103 0.49 -11.21 1.86
CA ALA A 103 1.51 -11.48 0.83
C ALA A 103 2.93 -11.38 1.39
N GLY A 104 3.20 -10.43 2.28
CA GLY A 104 4.48 -10.35 3.01
C GLY A 104 4.76 -11.57 3.90
N ALA A 105 3.74 -12.14 4.54
CA ALA A 105 3.88 -13.38 5.31
C ALA A 105 4.17 -14.59 4.39
N VAL A 106 3.49 -14.70 3.25
CA VAL A 106 3.76 -15.75 2.25
C VAL A 106 5.18 -15.61 1.70
N ALA A 107 5.63 -14.38 1.44
CA ALA A 107 6.98 -14.13 0.97
C ALA A 107 8.06 -14.59 1.96
N TYR A 108 7.84 -14.34 3.25
CA TYR A 108 8.74 -14.81 4.31
C TYR A 108 8.76 -16.34 4.46
N LEU A 109 7.59 -16.99 4.36
CA LEU A 109 7.46 -18.43 4.61
C LEU A 109 7.81 -19.31 3.41
N ALA A 110 7.42 -18.88 2.21
CA ALA A 110 7.49 -19.70 1.00
C ALA A 110 8.38 -19.11 -0.10
N GLY A 111 8.54 -17.78 -0.14
CA GLY A 111 9.37 -17.11 -1.15
C GLY A 111 8.95 -17.37 -2.61
N GLY A 112 9.86 -17.04 -3.53
CA GLY A 112 9.78 -17.42 -4.95
C GLY A 112 8.46 -17.08 -5.66
N THR A 113 7.92 -18.05 -6.40
CA THR A 113 6.69 -17.90 -7.20
C THR A 113 5.45 -17.73 -6.34
N ALA A 114 5.39 -18.35 -5.15
CA ALA A 114 4.30 -18.19 -4.20
C ALA A 114 4.22 -16.76 -3.64
N ALA A 115 5.37 -16.14 -3.36
CA ALA A 115 5.44 -14.73 -3.00
C ALA A 115 4.91 -13.83 -4.12
N THR A 116 5.37 -14.10 -5.35
CA THR A 116 4.99 -13.33 -6.54
C THR A 116 3.48 -13.39 -6.80
N SER A 117 2.89 -14.58 -6.73
CA SER A 117 1.45 -14.76 -6.93
C SER A 117 0.63 -14.13 -5.80
N ALA A 118 1.06 -14.26 -4.54
CA ALA A 118 0.39 -13.62 -3.41
C ALA A 118 0.39 -12.09 -3.52
N TYR A 119 1.53 -11.48 -3.85
CA TYR A 119 1.61 -10.05 -4.09
C TYR A 119 0.79 -9.62 -5.33
N GLY A 120 0.72 -10.46 -6.36
CA GLY A 120 -0.08 -10.20 -7.57
C GLY A 120 -1.58 -10.18 -7.28
N VAL A 121 -2.06 -11.16 -6.51
CA VAL A 121 -3.46 -11.22 -6.06
C VAL A 121 -3.79 -10.05 -5.14
N ALA A 122 -2.88 -9.71 -4.22
CA ALA A 122 -3.06 -8.55 -3.33
C ALA A 122 -3.15 -7.24 -4.12
N ALA A 123 -2.26 -7.02 -5.10
CA ALA A 123 -2.29 -5.85 -5.97
C ALA A 123 -3.59 -5.78 -6.77
N ALA A 124 -4.02 -6.89 -7.38
CA ALA A 124 -5.29 -6.96 -8.11
C ALA A 124 -6.49 -6.66 -7.20
N GLY A 125 -6.50 -7.18 -5.97
CA GLY A 125 -7.56 -6.91 -4.99
C GLY A 125 -7.64 -5.44 -4.59
N VAL A 126 -6.49 -4.82 -4.30
CA VAL A 126 -6.42 -3.38 -3.97
C VAL A 126 -6.90 -2.53 -5.14
N VAL A 127 -6.45 -2.81 -6.37
CA VAL A 127 -6.88 -2.09 -7.57
C VAL A 127 -8.37 -2.28 -7.82
N GLY A 128 -8.86 -3.51 -7.76
CA GLY A 128 -10.27 -3.83 -8.02
C GLY A 128 -11.22 -3.18 -7.02
N VAL A 129 -10.91 -3.26 -5.72
CA VAL A 129 -11.72 -2.63 -4.67
C VAL A 129 -11.67 -1.10 -4.77
N SER A 130 -10.49 -0.53 -5.02
CA SER A 130 -10.33 0.92 -5.19
C SER A 130 -11.12 1.44 -6.39
N TRP A 131 -11.08 0.69 -7.50
CA TRP A 131 -11.83 1.03 -8.72
C TRP A 131 -13.33 0.90 -8.51
N ALA A 132 -13.81 -0.18 -7.88
CA ALA A 132 -15.23 -0.36 -7.55
C ALA A 132 -15.76 0.77 -6.67
N ARG A 133 -14.99 1.20 -5.65
CA ARG A 133 -15.35 2.34 -4.78
C ARG A 133 -15.39 3.67 -5.54
N ALA A 134 -14.50 3.87 -6.51
CA ALA A 134 -14.50 5.06 -7.35
C ALA A 134 -15.69 5.08 -8.34
N ARG A 135 -16.15 3.91 -8.79
CA ARG A 135 -17.26 3.75 -9.74
C ARG A 135 -18.65 3.74 -9.09
N PHE A 136 -18.74 3.33 -7.83
CA PHE A 136 -19.99 3.33 -7.07
C PHE A 136 -19.85 4.18 -5.79
N PRO A 137 -19.77 5.52 -5.89
CA PRO A 137 -19.86 6.37 -4.72
C PRO A 137 -21.19 6.10 -4.02
N SER A 138 -21.17 5.69 -2.76
CA SER A 138 -22.39 5.57 -1.96
C SER A 138 -23.18 6.87 -2.07
N ALA A 139 -24.42 6.78 -2.55
CA ALA A 139 -25.30 7.94 -2.66
C ALA A 139 -25.31 8.70 -1.32
N PRO A 140 -25.27 10.05 -1.35
CA PRO A 140 -25.36 10.84 -0.12
C PRO A 140 -26.61 10.37 0.64
N HIS A 141 -26.41 9.79 1.83
CA HIS A 141 -27.54 9.45 2.69
C HIS A 141 -28.25 10.75 2.98
N GLY A 142 -29.41 10.90 2.34
CA GLY A 142 -30.14 12.15 2.26
C GLY A 142 -30.34 12.75 3.63
N ARG A 143 -30.20 14.07 3.67
CA ARG A 143 -30.67 14.98 4.73
C ARG A 143 -32.19 14.81 4.96
N LEU A 144 -32.63 13.66 5.46
CA LEU A 144 -34.04 13.40 5.79
C LEU A 144 -34.39 13.82 7.23
N TYR A 145 -33.53 14.59 7.91
CA TYR A 145 -33.81 15.16 9.23
C TYR A 145 -34.03 16.68 9.24
N ALA A 146 -34.06 17.35 8.08
CA ALA A 146 -34.25 18.80 7.99
C ALA A 146 -35.68 19.20 7.58
N THR A 147 -36.70 18.64 8.22
CA THR A 147 -38.05 19.24 8.23
C THR A 147 -38.78 18.84 9.51
N GLY A 148 -38.38 19.43 10.63
CA GLY A 148 -39.29 19.59 11.76
C GLY A 148 -40.09 20.88 11.56
N PRO A 149 -41.43 20.85 11.43
CA PRO A 149 -42.22 22.07 11.45
C PRO A 149 -42.40 22.52 12.90
N GLY A 150 -41.38 23.22 13.42
CA GLY A 150 -41.38 23.83 14.75
C GLY A 150 -41.56 25.34 14.68
N ARG A 151 -42.82 25.79 14.82
CA ARG A 151 -43.27 27.11 15.32
C ARG A 151 -42.60 28.38 14.78
N ALA A 152 -43.39 29.17 14.05
CA ALA A 152 -43.31 30.62 14.10
C ALA A 152 -44.70 31.20 14.40
N ALA A 153 -44.81 31.78 15.60
CA ALA A 153 -45.94 32.59 16.01
C ALA A 153 -46.01 33.89 15.21
N ARG A 154 -47.20 34.18 14.65
CA ARG A 154 -47.75 35.49 14.26
C ARG A 154 -49.27 35.24 14.17
N ARG A 155 -50.20 35.90 14.83
CA ARG A 155 -50.30 37.14 15.61
C ARG A 155 -51.32 36.91 16.73
#